data_AF-A0A0X3P432-F1
#
_entry.id   AF-A0A0X3P432-F1
#
_cell.length_a   1.000
_cell.length_b   1.000
_cell.length_c   1.000
_cell.angle_alpha   90.00
_cell.angle_beta   90.00
_cell.angle_gamma   90.00
#
_symmetry.space_group_name_H-M   'P 1'
#
loop_
_entity.id
_entity.type
_entity.pdbx_description
1 polymer ?
#
loop_
_entity_poly.entity_id
_entity_poly.type
_entity_poly.pdbx_seq_one_letter_code
_entity_poly.pdbx_strand_id
1 'polypeptide(L)'
;MGRFTRGSPLTSFYKFLGRKFIWVGAWVTAVAFFISAYFSVVVGWCFYYFYLACAQPVLPESPTESAEIFRWFTASYYPLLMHTIGLVICGVCVFWGVKGIEIANSCLVPLQLFIVLFTFSWSLTREYADVGIQFMFTPSWHTLADPKLYVEAACQNAFDTAAGMGLFSAYAAYFTRKTSAVRYGMFLPMINNLVSLVCGLMLFATVFSTLISTEPTLTIPQIVDIMKDTGPGSTGLTFTWLRPMGFVIRPELQAAAFPTNIEQSSTR
;
A
#
# COMPACT_ATOMS: atom_id res chain seq x y z
N MET A 1 -9.96 -23.52 -11.22
CA MET A 1 -9.48 -23.60 -12.62
C MET A 1 -7.98 -23.88 -12.69
N GLY A 2 -7.09 -22.96 -12.30
CA GLY A 2 -5.63 -23.12 -12.40
C GLY A 2 -5.05 -24.44 -11.88
N ARG A 3 -5.44 -24.89 -10.67
CA ARG A 3 -5.01 -26.19 -10.10
C ARG A 3 -5.33 -27.39 -10.98
N PHE A 4 -6.46 -27.35 -11.69
CA PHE A 4 -6.91 -28.45 -12.54
C PHE A 4 -6.16 -28.45 -13.88
N THR A 5 -5.97 -27.27 -14.47
CA THR A 5 -5.41 -27.11 -15.82
C THR A 5 -3.88 -27.09 -15.87
N ARG A 6 -3.23 -26.78 -14.72
CA ARG A 6 -1.76 -26.69 -14.55
C ARG A 6 -1.07 -25.89 -15.65
N GLY A 7 -1.67 -24.76 -16.02
CA GLY A 7 -1.16 -23.90 -17.08
C GLY A 7 -1.40 -22.43 -16.76
N SER A 8 -0.87 -21.56 -17.60
CA SER A 8 -1.11 -20.12 -17.55
C SER A 8 -2.61 -19.79 -17.55
N PRO A 9 -3.02 -18.57 -17.15
CA PRO A 9 -4.42 -18.15 -17.22
C PRO A 9 -5.03 -18.43 -18.60
N LEU A 10 -4.34 -18.06 -19.68
CA LEU A 10 -4.75 -18.34 -21.06
C LEU A 10 -5.06 -19.82 -21.33
N THR A 11 -4.11 -20.71 -21.00
CA THR A 11 -4.30 -22.16 -21.14
C THR A 11 -5.39 -22.70 -20.22
N SER A 12 -5.58 -22.08 -19.07
CA SER A 12 -6.59 -22.47 -18.10
C SER A 12 -8.01 -22.19 -18.60
N PHE A 13 -8.24 -21.01 -19.18
CA PHE A 13 -9.51 -20.67 -19.83
C PHE A 13 -9.77 -21.57 -21.05
N TYR A 14 -8.75 -21.84 -21.87
CA TYR A 14 -8.85 -22.78 -23.00
C TYR A 14 -9.31 -24.19 -22.57
N LYS A 15 -8.60 -24.80 -21.61
CA LYS A 15 -8.85 -26.18 -21.19
C LYS A 15 -10.14 -26.36 -20.41
N PHE A 16 -10.58 -25.34 -19.68
CA PHE A 16 -11.74 -25.43 -18.79
C PHE A 16 -13.05 -24.99 -19.46
N LEU A 17 -13.03 -23.94 -20.29
CA LEU A 17 -14.23 -23.39 -20.95
C LEU A 17 -14.28 -23.69 -22.46
N GLY A 18 -13.18 -24.14 -23.06
CA GLY A 18 -13.08 -24.51 -24.47
C GLY A 18 -12.45 -23.44 -25.37
N ARG A 19 -12.28 -23.79 -26.66
CA ARG A 19 -11.56 -22.97 -27.66
C ARG A 19 -12.10 -21.55 -27.80
N LYS A 20 -13.41 -21.37 -27.67
CA LYS A 20 -14.07 -20.05 -27.83
C LYS A 20 -13.73 -19.06 -26.71
N PHE A 21 -13.15 -19.50 -25.60
CA PHE A 21 -12.87 -18.66 -24.42
C PHE A 21 -11.38 -18.36 -24.22
N ILE A 22 -10.53 -18.68 -25.19
CA ILE A 22 -9.10 -18.33 -25.15
C ILE A 22 -8.91 -16.80 -25.02
N TRP A 23 -9.75 -16.02 -25.70
CA TRP A 23 -9.70 -14.56 -25.67
C TRP A 23 -9.91 -14.00 -24.26
N VAL A 24 -10.74 -14.65 -23.42
CA VAL A 24 -10.95 -14.23 -22.03
C VAL A 24 -9.67 -14.38 -21.23
N GLY A 25 -8.98 -15.50 -21.41
CA GLY A 25 -7.69 -15.71 -20.76
C GLY A 25 -6.61 -14.73 -21.24
N ALA A 26 -6.60 -14.41 -22.54
CA ALA A 26 -5.71 -13.38 -23.10
C ALA A 26 -6.04 -11.99 -22.53
N TRP A 27 -7.32 -11.62 -22.48
CA TRP A 27 -7.81 -10.36 -21.94
C TRP A 27 -7.40 -10.18 -20.48
N VAL A 28 -7.65 -11.18 -19.65
CA VAL A 28 -7.32 -11.16 -18.22
C VAL A 28 -5.80 -11.03 -18.00
N THR A 29 -4.98 -11.71 -18.82
CA THR A 29 -3.52 -11.53 -18.77
C THR A 29 -3.08 -10.14 -19.24
N ALA A 30 -3.71 -9.58 -20.26
CA ALA A 30 -3.42 -8.21 -20.73
C ALA A 30 -3.78 -7.16 -19.67
N VAL A 31 -4.92 -7.31 -18.98
CA VAL A 31 -5.31 -6.46 -17.85
C VAL A 31 -4.26 -6.51 -16.75
N ALA A 32 -3.82 -7.70 -16.35
CA ALA A 32 -2.76 -7.85 -15.34
C ALA A 32 -1.44 -7.17 -15.76
N PHE A 33 -1.09 -7.22 -17.05
CA PHE A 33 0.06 -6.52 -17.61
C PHE A 33 -0.08 -4.99 -17.50
N PHE A 34 -1.22 -4.42 -17.92
CA PHE A 34 -1.45 -2.97 -17.80
C PHE A 34 -1.46 -2.49 -16.36
N ILE A 35 -2.02 -3.29 -15.44
CA ILE A 35 -1.99 -3.00 -14.02
C ILE A 35 -0.54 -2.93 -13.51
N SER A 36 0.30 -3.89 -13.91
CA SER A 36 1.72 -3.90 -13.50
C SER A 36 2.51 -2.66 -13.96
N ALA A 37 2.11 -2.04 -15.08
CA ALA A 37 2.77 -0.86 -15.62
C ALA A 37 2.67 0.37 -14.70
N TYR A 38 1.53 0.59 -14.04
CA TYR A 38 1.39 1.73 -13.12
C TYR A 38 1.79 1.38 -11.69
N PHE A 39 1.56 0.14 -11.23
CA PHE A 39 1.95 -0.28 -9.87
C PHE A 39 3.46 -0.18 -9.66
N SER A 40 4.26 -0.46 -10.68
CA SER A 40 5.71 -0.31 -10.61
C SER A 40 6.18 1.14 -10.43
N VAL A 41 5.37 2.13 -10.85
CA VAL A 41 5.63 3.55 -10.56
C VAL A 41 5.37 3.85 -9.08
N VAL A 42 4.25 3.34 -8.54
CA VAL A 42 3.91 3.49 -7.11
C VAL A 42 4.99 2.87 -6.21
N VAL A 43 5.53 1.70 -6.58
CA VAL A 43 6.68 1.09 -5.89
C VAL A 43 7.90 2.03 -5.90
N GLY A 44 8.15 2.73 -7.01
CA GLY A 44 9.20 3.75 -7.09
C GLY A 44 8.98 4.91 -6.10
N TRP A 45 7.74 5.34 -5.90
CA TRP A 45 7.42 6.35 -4.89
C TRP A 45 7.70 5.84 -3.48
N CYS A 46 7.34 4.59 -3.18
CA CYS A 46 7.67 3.96 -1.90
C CYS A 46 9.17 3.96 -1.62
N PHE A 47 10.00 3.64 -2.62
CA PHE A 47 11.47 3.68 -2.45
C PHE A 47 12.00 5.09 -2.19
N TYR A 48 11.46 6.09 -2.89
CA TYR A 48 11.85 7.48 -2.69
C TYR A 48 11.53 7.95 -1.26
N TYR A 49 10.31 7.69 -0.78
CA TYR A 49 9.91 8.08 0.57
C TYR A 49 10.59 7.26 1.66
N PHE A 50 10.92 5.99 1.40
CA PHE A 50 11.76 5.21 2.29
C PHE A 50 13.15 5.83 2.42
N TYR A 51 13.76 6.23 1.30
CA TYR A 51 15.03 6.97 1.31
C TYR A 51 14.92 8.28 2.09
N LEU A 52 13.87 9.07 1.84
CA LEU A 52 13.64 10.34 2.53
C LEU A 52 13.52 10.14 4.05
N ALA A 53 12.78 9.11 4.48
CA ALA A 53 12.60 8.77 5.89
C ALA A 53 13.92 8.34 6.58
N CYS A 54 14.87 7.75 5.84
CA CYS A 54 16.18 7.39 6.39
C CYS A 54 17.21 8.54 6.32
N ALA A 55 17.13 9.39 5.30
CA ALA A 55 18.16 10.39 5.01
C ALA A 55 17.89 11.77 5.64
N GLN A 56 16.62 12.13 5.84
CA GLN A 56 16.26 13.43 6.41
C GLN A 56 16.12 13.35 7.94
N PRO A 57 16.77 14.26 8.70
CA PRO A 57 16.67 14.28 10.15
C PRO A 57 15.33 14.83 10.66
N VAL A 58 14.63 15.62 9.85
CA VAL A 58 13.34 16.20 10.17
C VAL A 58 12.36 15.86 9.05
N LEU A 59 11.19 15.35 9.43
CA LEU A 59 10.09 15.06 8.51
C LEU A 59 9.19 16.30 8.38
N PRO A 60 8.49 16.46 7.24
CA PRO A 60 7.61 17.61 7.00
C PRO A 60 6.52 17.72 8.07
N GLU A 61 6.23 18.95 8.49
CA GLU A 61 5.27 19.20 9.59
C GLU A 61 3.90 19.65 9.09
N SER A 62 3.84 20.17 7.86
CA SER A 62 2.61 20.69 7.27
C SER A 62 2.18 19.91 6.02
N PRO A 63 0.87 19.83 5.73
CA PRO A 63 0.37 19.22 4.48
C PRO A 63 0.93 19.91 3.24
N THR A 64 1.14 21.22 3.32
CA THR A 64 1.71 22.05 2.26
C THR A 64 3.16 21.70 1.95
N GLU A 65 3.99 21.50 2.97
CA GLU A 65 5.40 21.12 2.80
C GLU A 65 5.50 19.71 2.19
N SER A 66 4.70 18.78 2.68
CA SER A 66 4.58 17.43 2.14
C SER A 66 4.16 17.42 0.66
N ALA A 67 3.22 18.30 0.27
CA ALA A 67 2.79 18.44 -1.11
C ALA A 67 3.89 19.01 -2.01
N GLU A 68 4.66 20.00 -1.54
CA GLU A 68 5.76 20.57 -2.30
C GLU A 68 6.91 19.56 -2.52
N ILE A 69 7.21 18.71 -1.53
CA ILE A 69 8.18 17.60 -1.71
C ILE A 69 7.71 16.65 -2.82
N PHE A 70 6.43 16.28 -2.81
CA PHE A 70 5.88 15.40 -3.85
C PHE A 70 5.90 16.07 -5.23
N ARG A 71 5.57 17.36 -5.32
CA ARG A 71 5.64 18.13 -6.57
C ARG A 71 7.05 18.21 -7.12
N TRP A 72 8.03 18.48 -6.26
CA TRP A 72 9.43 18.50 -6.66
C TRP A 72 9.90 17.12 -7.13
N PHE A 73 9.53 16.06 -6.41
CA PHE A 73 9.84 14.69 -6.78
C PHE A 73 9.25 14.35 -8.16
N THR A 74 7.95 14.58 -8.36
CA THR A 74 7.26 14.27 -9.62
C THR A 74 7.75 15.11 -10.81
N ALA A 75 8.25 16.32 -10.58
CA ALA A 75 8.85 17.16 -11.61
C ALA A 75 10.31 16.81 -11.94
N SER A 76 10.96 15.95 -11.14
CA SER A 76 12.37 15.58 -11.29
C SER A 76 12.56 14.24 -12.01
N TYR A 77 13.81 13.79 -12.14
CA TYR A 77 14.16 12.47 -12.72
C TYR A 77 14.06 11.32 -11.71
N TYR A 78 13.94 11.63 -10.41
CA TYR A 78 13.85 10.64 -9.33
C TYR A 78 12.73 9.61 -9.49
N PRO A 79 11.50 9.94 -9.95
CA PRO A 79 10.45 8.95 -10.14
C PRO A 79 10.85 7.89 -11.16
N LEU A 80 11.48 8.28 -12.27
CA LEU A 80 11.97 7.37 -13.30
C LEU A 80 13.09 6.48 -12.77
N LEU A 81 14.04 7.05 -12.02
CA LEU A 81 15.14 6.32 -11.40
C LEU A 81 14.62 5.26 -10.42
N MET A 82 13.74 5.65 -9.49
CA MET A 82 13.21 4.76 -8.46
C MET A 82 12.29 3.69 -9.05
N HIS A 83 11.50 4.03 -10.08
CA HIS A 83 10.75 3.07 -10.86
C HIS A 83 11.67 2.01 -11.50
N THR A 84 12.75 2.45 -12.15
CA THR A 84 13.73 1.55 -12.78
C THR A 84 14.38 0.63 -11.76
N ILE A 85 14.77 1.15 -10.60
CA ILE A 85 15.31 0.35 -9.49
C ILE A 85 14.30 -0.70 -9.03
N GLY A 86 13.03 -0.31 -8.84
CA GLY A 86 11.97 -1.23 -8.46
C GLY A 86 11.73 -2.34 -9.47
N LEU A 87 11.78 -2.02 -10.77
CA LEU A 87 11.68 -3.02 -11.83
C LEU A 87 12.88 -3.98 -11.84
N VAL A 88 14.10 -3.50 -11.60
CA VAL A 88 15.29 -4.36 -11.51
C VAL A 88 15.17 -5.31 -10.33
N ILE A 89 14.79 -4.84 -9.15
CA ILE A 89 14.59 -5.68 -7.96
C ILE A 89 13.51 -6.73 -8.23
N CYS A 90 12.36 -6.33 -8.78
CA CYS A 90 11.29 -7.24 -9.13
C CYS A 90 11.75 -8.28 -10.17
N GLY A 91 12.48 -7.85 -11.19
CA GLY A 91 13.07 -8.71 -12.22
C GLY A 91 14.02 -9.76 -11.64
N VAL A 92 14.86 -9.39 -10.67
CA VAL A 92 15.74 -10.32 -9.93
C VAL A 92 14.92 -11.37 -9.17
N CYS A 93 13.84 -10.96 -8.48
CA CYS A 93 12.96 -11.90 -7.80
C CYS A 93 12.29 -12.90 -8.77
N VAL A 94 11.92 -12.43 -9.97
CA VAL A 94 11.28 -13.26 -11.00
C VAL A 94 12.30 -14.13 -11.75
N PHE A 95 13.58 -13.77 -11.76
CA PHE A 95 14.63 -14.52 -12.47
C PHE A 95 14.73 -15.99 -12.00
N TRP A 96 14.54 -16.26 -10.70
CA TRP A 96 14.46 -17.62 -10.14
C TRP A 96 13.08 -18.28 -10.24
N GLY A 97 12.17 -17.69 -11.02
CA GLY A 97 10.80 -18.13 -11.18
C GLY A 97 10.03 -18.14 -9.85
N VAL A 98 9.17 -19.14 -9.67
CA VAL A 98 8.29 -19.23 -8.49
C VAL A 98 9.07 -19.29 -7.17
N LYS A 99 10.26 -19.90 -7.16
CA LYS A 99 11.09 -19.98 -5.95
C LYS A 99 11.56 -18.59 -5.49
N GLY A 100 11.97 -17.73 -6.42
CA GLY A 100 12.38 -16.36 -6.09
C GLY A 100 11.21 -15.53 -5.57
N ILE A 101 10.03 -15.69 -6.18
CA ILE A 101 8.79 -15.06 -5.73
C ILE A 101 8.40 -15.57 -4.32
N GLU A 102 8.53 -16.87 -4.06
CA GLU A 102 8.20 -17.48 -2.77
C GLU A 102 9.14 -17.00 -1.66
N ILE A 103 10.44 -16.91 -1.92
CA ILE A 103 11.42 -16.38 -0.96
C ILE A 103 11.12 -14.91 -0.66
N ALA A 104 10.89 -14.10 -1.70
CA ALA A 104 10.56 -12.68 -1.54
C ALA A 104 9.27 -12.53 -0.70
N ASN A 105 8.20 -13.23 -1.05
CA ASN A 105 6.93 -13.16 -0.34
C ASN A 105 7.00 -13.69 1.09
N SER A 106 7.83 -14.71 1.35
CA SER A 106 8.04 -15.26 2.69
C SER A 106 8.72 -14.26 3.64
N CYS A 107 9.38 -13.24 3.11
CA CYS A 107 9.94 -12.13 3.88
C CYS A 107 9.00 -10.91 3.89
N LEU A 108 8.58 -10.46 2.71
CA LEU A 108 7.82 -9.21 2.53
C LEU A 108 6.42 -9.27 3.16
N VAL A 109 5.69 -10.39 3.04
CA VAL A 109 4.32 -10.48 3.57
C VAL A 109 4.31 -10.47 5.11
N PRO A 110 5.13 -11.28 5.80
CA PRO A 110 5.22 -11.18 7.27
C PRO A 110 5.74 -9.82 7.75
N LEU A 111 6.71 -9.24 7.06
CA LEU A 111 7.23 -7.90 7.37
C LEU A 111 6.13 -6.85 7.26
N GLN A 112 5.35 -6.87 6.19
CA GLN A 112 4.21 -5.97 6.00
C GLN A 112 3.20 -6.12 7.14
N LEU A 113 2.84 -7.36 7.50
CA LEU A 113 1.91 -7.61 8.60
C LEU A 113 2.46 -7.09 9.94
N PHE A 114 3.75 -7.29 10.20
CA PHE A 114 4.40 -6.77 11.40
C PHE A 114 4.33 -5.23 11.44
N ILE A 115 4.69 -4.56 10.34
CA ILE A 115 4.64 -3.10 10.25
C ILE A 115 3.21 -2.60 10.48
N VAL A 116 2.20 -3.21 9.84
CA VAL A 116 0.79 -2.83 10.01
C VAL A 116 0.34 -3.01 11.46
N LEU A 117 0.63 -4.13 12.11
CA LEU A 117 0.20 -4.36 13.50
C LEU A 117 0.92 -3.42 14.47
N PHE A 118 2.21 -3.17 14.25
CA PHE A 118 2.99 -2.23 15.06
C PHE A 118 2.44 -0.81 14.93
N THR A 119 2.29 -0.33 13.70
CA THR A 119 1.79 1.03 13.40
C THR A 119 0.33 1.21 13.80
N PHE A 120 -0.52 0.19 13.63
CA PHE A 120 -1.87 0.18 14.17
C PHE A 120 -1.88 0.33 15.70
N SER A 121 -1.14 -0.51 16.43
CA SER A 121 -1.08 -0.44 17.89
C SER A 121 -0.56 0.92 18.37
N TRP A 122 0.45 1.46 17.68
CA TRP A 122 1.00 2.77 17.94
C TRP A 122 -0.02 3.90 17.62
N SER A 123 -0.82 3.79 16.56
CA SER A 123 -1.83 4.79 16.18
C SER A 123 -2.92 4.95 17.23
N LEU A 124 -3.28 3.87 17.94
CA LEU A 124 -4.27 3.88 19.02
C LEU A 124 -3.80 4.64 20.27
N THR A 125 -2.50 4.86 20.43
CA THR A 125 -1.93 5.61 21.56
C THR A 125 -1.94 7.12 21.33
N ARG A 126 -2.39 7.58 20.17
CA ARG A 126 -2.39 8.99 19.79
C ARG A 126 -3.62 9.71 20.33
N GLU A 127 -3.43 10.98 20.68
CA GLU A 127 -4.54 11.86 21.09
C GLU A 127 -5.52 12.06 19.93
N TYR A 128 -6.83 12.08 20.20
CA TYR A 128 -7.90 12.17 19.19
C TYR A 128 -8.01 10.99 18.20
N ALA A 129 -7.30 9.87 18.45
CA ALA A 129 -7.43 8.65 17.65
C ALA A 129 -8.87 8.08 17.70
N ASP A 130 -9.53 8.23 18.85
CA ASP A 130 -10.92 7.83 19.08
C ASP A 130 -11.90 8.56 18.16
N VAL A 131 -11.67 9.84 17.85
CA VAL A 131 -12.50 10.62 16.92
C VAL A 131 -12.49 10.01 15.51
N GLY A 132 -11.31 9.64 15.03
CA GLY A 132 -11.16 8.98 13.71
C GLY A 132 -11.84 7.61 13.66
N ILE A 133 -11.71 6.82 14.75
CA ILE A 133 -12.36 5.50 14.85
C ILE A 133 -13.88 5.63 14.91
N GLN A 134 -14.40 6.58 15.71
CA GLN A 134 -15.82 6.86 15.78
C GLN A 134 -16.35 7.30 14.42
N PHE A 135 -15.62 8.15 13.69
CA PHE A 135 -16.00 8.55 12.33
C PHE A 135 -16.13 7.34 11.40
N MET A 136 -15.13 6.44 11.39
CA MET A 136 -15.13 5.25 10.52
C MET A 136 -16.31 4.30 10.79
N PHE A 137 -16.72 4.17 12.04
CA PHE A 137 -17.83 3.28 12.44
C PHE A 137 -19.19 3.97 12.59
N THR A 138 -19.29 5.28 12.31
CA THR A 138 -20.58 5.99 12.33
C THR A 138 -21.21 5.94 10.93
N PRO A 139 -22.21 5.08 10.70
CA PRO A 139 -22.83 4.97 9.38
C PRO A 139 -23.65 6.22 9.05
N SER A 140 -23.43 6.75 7.84
CA SER A 140 -24.35 7.71 7.22
C SER A 140 -25.49 6.94 6.53
N TRP A 141 -26.63 6.83 7.22
CA TRP A 141 -27.79 6.06 6.72
C TRP A 141 -28.32 6.56 5.38
N HIS A 142 -28.22 7.87 5.12
CA HIS A 142 -28.62 8.46 3.84
C HIS A 142 -27.78 7.93 2.67
N THR A 143 -26.49 7.63 2.90
CA THR A 143 -25.59 7.12 1.86
C THR A 143 -25.97 5.70 1.42
N LEU A 144 -26.63 4.91 2.28
CA LEU A 144 -27.11 3.57 1.92
C LEU A 144 -28.23 3.59 0.89
N ALA A 145 -28.93 4.72 0.73
CA ALA A 145 -29.95 4.87 -0.30
C ALA A 145 -29.36 5.12 -1.70
N ASP A 146 -28.07 5.49 -1.79
CA ASP A 146 -27.40 5.77 -3.05
C ASP A 146 -26.89 4.48 -3.71
N PRO A 147 -27.40 4.08 -4.90
CA PRO A 147 -26.92 2.92 -5.62
C PRO A 147 -25.42 2.98 -5.94
N LYS A 148 -24.86 4.19 -6.08
CA LYS A 148 -23.44 4.40 -6.37
C LYS A 148 -22.54 3.79 -5.30
N LEU A 149 -22.95 3.83 -4.03
CA LEU A 149 -22.21 3.23 -2.91
C LEU A 149 -21.96 1.73 -3.16
N TYR A 150 -22.98 1.00 -3.61
CA TYR A 150 -22.86 -0.44 -3.84
C TYR A 150 -21.97 -0.77 -5.03
N VAL A 151 -22.02 0.05 -6.09
CA VAL A 151 -21.14 -0.09 -7.25
C VAL A 151 -19.69 0.15 -6.83
N GLU A 152 -19.42 1.23 -6.09
CA GLU A 152 -18.08 1.55 -5.60
C GLU A 152 -17.54 0.46 -4.66
N ALA A 153 -18.36 -0.02 -3.72
CA ALA A 153 -17.98 -1.11 -2.81
C ALA A 153 -17.68 -2.42 -3.56
N ALA A 154 -18.50 -2.78 -4.55
CA ALA A 154 -18.28 -3.97 -5.37
C ALA A 154 -17.01 -3.86 -6.22
N CYS A 155 -16.78 -2.71 -6.85
CA CYS A 155 -15.57 -2.41 -7.61
C CYS A 155 -14.32 -2.47 -6.72
N GLN A 156 -14.36 -1.84 -5.54
CA GLN A 156 -13.25 -1.86 -4.58
C GLN A 156 -12.92 -3.27 -4.13
N ASN A 157 -13.93 -4.07 -3.74
CA ASN A 157 -13.72 -5.45 -3.29
C ASN A 157 -13.17 -6.34 -4.41
N ALA A 158 -13.66 -6.18 -5.65
CA ALA A 158 -13.15 -6.93 -6.81
C ALA A 158 -11.70 -6.56 -7.12
N PHE A 159 -11.34 -5.27 -7.02
CA PHE A 159 -9.99 -4.79 -7.24
C PHE A 159 -9.03 -5.24 -6.14
N ASP A 160 -9.39 -5.05 -4.87
CA ASP A 160 -8.61 -5.41 -3.68
C ASP A 160 -8.27 -6.91 -3.64
N THR A 161 -9.26 -7.75 -3.97
CA THR A 161 -9.06 -9.21 -4.02
C THR A 161 -8.50 -9.73 -5.35
N ALA A 162 -8.18 -8.85 -6.31
CA ALA A 162 -7.77 -9.23 -7.67
C ALA A 162 -8.71 -10.26 -8.34
N ALA A 163 -10.01 -10.17 -8.04
CA ALA A 163 -11.02 -11.09 -8.54
C ALA A 163 -11.12 -11.01 -10.06
N GLY A 164 -11.07 -12.16 -10.73
CA GLY A 164 -11.14 -12.22 -12.20
C GLY A 164 -9.87 -11.81 -12.95
N MET A 165 -8.80 -11.37 -12.26
CA MET A 165 -7.53 -10.95 -12.89
C MET A 165 -6.58 -12.11 -13.24
N GLY A 166 -6.99 -13.36 -13.02
CA GLY A 166 -6.21 -14.55 -13.42
C GLY A 166 -4.97 -14.83 -12.57
N LEU A 167 -4.58 -13.90 -11.69
CA LEU A 167 -3.45 -14.02 -10.75
C LEU A 167 -3.52 -15.31 -9.93
N PHE A 168 -4.64 -15.56 -9.26
CA PHE A 168 -4.84 -16.79 -8.48
C PHE A 168 -4.91 -18.04 -9.36
N SER A 169 -5.30 -17.93 -10.63
CA SER A 169 -5.24 -19.07 -11.54
C SER A 169 -3.79 -19.45 -11.86
N ALA A 170 -2.90 -18.47 -12.02
CA ALA A 170 -1.48 -18.71 -12.22
C ALA A 170 -0.84 -19.34 -10.97
N TYR A 171 -1.10 -18.82 -9.78
CA TYR A 171 -0.61 -19.42 -8.52
C TYR A 171 -1.18 -20.82 -8.27
N ALA A 172 -2.49 -21.01 -8.49
CA ALA A 172 -3.13 -22.29 -8.28
C ALA A 172 -2.60 -23.38 -9.22
N ALA A 173 -1.98 -23.03 -10.37
CA ALA A 173 -1.35 -24.01 -11.26
C ALA A 173 -0.22 -24.81 -10.58
N TYR A 174 0.41 -24.25 -9.54
CA TYR A 174 1.45 -24.89 -8.74
C TYR A 174 0.91 -25.70 -7.55
N PHE A 175 -0.41 -25.69 -7.31
CA PHE A 175 -1.00 -26.44 -6.19
C PHE A 175 -0.90 -27.95 -6.41
N THR A 176 -0.61 -28.67 -5.33
CA THR A 176 -0.67 -30.13 -5.31
C THR A 176 -2.12 -30.62 -5.15
N ARG A 177 -2.36 -31.93 -5.35
CA ARG A 177 -3.69 -32.53 -5.09
C ARG A 177 -4.11 -32.43 -3.62
N LYS A 178 -3.15 -32.35 -2.69
CA LYS A 178 -3.39 -32.23 -1.25
C LYS A 178 -3.80 -30.81 -0.85
N THR A 179 -3.44 -29.80 -1.65
CA THR A 179 -3.74 -28.39 -1.37
C THR A 179 -5.21 -28.07 -1.67
N SER A 180 -6.00 -27.69 -0.66
CA SER A 180 -7.43 -27.37 -0.86
C SER A 180 -7.64 -25.98 -1.47
N ALA A 181 -7.90 -25.94 -2.79
CA ALA A 181 -8.15 -24.68 -3.51
C ALA A 181 -9.38 -23.91 -2.98
N VAL A 182 -10.42 -24.61 -2.53
CA VAL A 182 -11.63 -23.97 -1.97
C VAL A 182 -11.31 -23.30 -0.64
N ARG A 183 -10.53 -23.96 0.23
CA ARG A 183 -10.08 -23.38 1.50
C ARG A 183 -9.30 -22.09 1.25
N TYR A 184 -8.26 -22.14 0.43
CA TYR A 184 -7.48 -20.92 0.13
C TYR A 184 -8.30 -19.84 -0.59
N GLY A 185 -9.22 -20.23 -1.47
CA GLY A 185 -10.13 -19.30 -2.15
C GLY A 185 -11.08 -18.54 -1.22
N MET A 186 -11.43 -19.12 -0.06
CA MET A 186 -12.22 -18.44 0.97
C MET A 186 -11.33 -17.65 1.94
N PHE A 187 -10.26 -18.27 2.44
CA PHE A 187 -9.44 -17.67 3.51
C PHE A 187 -8.61 -16.47 3.04
N LEU A 188 -8.07 -16.49 1.81
CA LEU A 188 -7.22 -15.39 1.33
C LEU A 188 -7.99 -14.05 1.26
N PRO A 189 -9.19 -13.97 0.63
CA PRO A 189 -9.96 -12.72 0.64
C PRO A 189 -10.43 -12.30 2.03
N MET A 190 -10.80 -13.24 2.91
CA MET A 190 -11.21 -12.91 4.27
C MET A 190 -10.08 -12.26 5.07
N ILE A 191 -8.86 -12.81 4.99
CA ILE A 191 -7.68 -12.23 5.65
C ILE A 191 -7.33 -10.88 5.01
N ASN A 192 -7.42 -10.77 3.69
CA ASN A 192 -7.21 -9.50 2.97
C ASN A 192 -8.12 -8.40 3.53
N ASN A 193 -9.43 -8.66 3.61
CA ASN A 193 -10.39 -7.68 4.11
C ASN A 193 -10.18 -7.34 5.60
N LEU A 194 -9.71 -8.29 6.41
CA LEU A 194 -9.35 -8.03 7.80
C LEU A 194 -8.14 -7.09 7.89
N VAL A 195 -7.10 -7.31 7.08
CA VAL A 195 -5.94 -6.42 7.01
C VAL A 195 -6.36 -5.05 6.48
N SER A 196 -7.20 -4.97 5.45
CA SER A 196 -7.76 -3.71 4.94
C SER A 196 -8.54 -2.94 6.01
N LEU A 197 -9.31 -3.62 6.85
CA LEU A 197 -10.01 -3.01 7.99
C LEU A 197 -9.03 -2.43 9.03
N VAL A 198 -7.99 -3.18 9.39
CA VAL A 198 -6.94 -2.72 10.33
C VAL A 198 -6.19 -1.51 9.77
N CYS A 199 -5.80 -1.55 8.49
CA CYS A 199 -5.17 -0.43 7.80
C CYS A 199 -6.10 0.80 7.75
N GLY A 200 -7.39 0.61 7.51
CA GLY A 200 -8.39 1.67 7.56
C GLY A 200 -8.44 2.34 8.93
N LEU A 201 -8.55 1.55 10.00
CA LEU A 201 -8.56 2.07 11.37
C LEU A 201 -7.29 2.84 11.71
N MET A 202 -6.14 2.29 11.37
CA MET A 202 -4.84 2.94 11.55
C MET A 202 -4.78 4.29 10.82
N LEU A 203 -5.26 4.34 9.57
CA LEU A 203 -5.26 5.56 8.76
C LEU A 203 -6.18 6.61 9.38
N PHE A 204 -7.44 6.27 9.68
CA PHE A 204 -8.39 7.20 10.29
C PHE A 204 -7.91 7.72 11.65
N ALA A 205 -7.41 6.84 12.53
CA ALA A 205 -6.84 7.22 13.82
C ALA A 205 -5.66 8.19 13.67
N THR A 206 -4.72 7.89 12.75
CA THR A 206 -3.51 8.70 12.57
C THR A 206 -3.80 10.04 11.92
N VAL A 207 -4.64 10.09 10.89
CA VAL A 207 -4.95 11.31 10.15
C VAL A 207 -5.75 12.28 11.01
N PHE A 208 -6.81 11.81 11.68
CA PHE A 208 -7.60 12.67 12.57
C PHE A 208 -6.76 13.19 13.73
N SER A 209 -5.97 12.32 14.37
CA SER A 209 -5.05 12.73 15.43
C SER A 209 -4.10 13.85 14.96
N THR A 210 -3.47 13.68 13.80
CA THR A 210 -2.48 14.63 13.30
C THR A 210 -3.12 15.96 12.91
N LEU A 211 -4.24 15.94 12.18
CA LEU A 211 -4.92 17.14 11.73
C LEU A 211 -5.51 17.96 12.88
N ILE A 212 -6.15 17.30 13.86
CA ILE A 212 -6.70 17.99 15.02
C ILE A 212 -5.58 18.59 15.89
N SER A 213 -4.44 17.89 16.00
CA SER A 213 -3.29 18.37 16.77
C SER A 213 -2.58 19.55 16.10
N THR A 214 -2.44 19.54 14.77
CA THR A 214 -1.74 20.60 14.02
C THR A 214 -2.65 21.81 13.77
N GLU A 215 -3.95 21.59 13.51
CA GLU A 215 -4.92 22.62 13.17
C GLU A 215 -6.25 22.41 13.95
N PRO A 216 -6.34 22.87 15.20
CA PRO A 216 -7.51 22.63 16.07
C PRO A 216 -8.83 23.26 15.58
N THR A 217 -8.78 24.13 14.57
CA THR A 217 -9.95 24.79 13.97
C THR A 217 -10.62 23.95 12.88
N LEU A 218 -10.01 22.84 12.45
CA LEU A 218 -10.57 21.98 11.41
C LEU A 218 -11.80 21.21 11.90
N THR A 219 -12.87 21.28 11.11
CA THR A 219 -14.07 20.46 11.32
C THR A 219 -13.91 19.08 10.70
N ILE A 220 -14.67 18.09 11.20
CA ILE A 220 -14.65 16.71 10.66
C ILE A 220 -14.91 16.67 9.15
N PRO A 221 -15.89 17.41 8.57
CA PRO A 221 -16.08 17.44 7.12
C PRO A 221 -14.86 17.96 6.35
N GLN A 222 -14.17 18.98 6.87
CA GLN A 222 -12.96 19.51 6.25
C GLN A 222 -11.80 18.50 6.31
N ILE A 223 -11.65 17.78 7.42
CA ILE A 223 -10.69 16.67 7.53
C ILE A 223 -10.97 15.61 6.46
N VAL A 224 -12.25 15.24 6.30
CA VAL A 224 -12.68 14.25 5.30
C VAL A 224 -12.44 14.76 3.88
N ASP A 225 -12.63 16.05 3.62
CA ASP A 225 -12.37 16.62 2.30
C ASP A 225 -10.86 16.67 2.00
N ILE A 226 -10.00 16.98 2.99
CA ILE A 226 -8.53 16.84 2.87
C ILE A 226 -8.14 15.39 2.53
N MET A 227 -8.81 14.41 3.14
CA MET A 227 -8.60 12.98 2.85
C MET A 227 -9.08 12.57 1.45
N LYS A 228 -10.06 13.28 0.86
CA LYS A 228 -10.58 13.00 -0.49
C LYS A 228 -9.77 13.70 -1.59
N ASP A 229 -9.35 14.94 -1.35
CA ASP A 229 -8.65 15.79 -2.33
C ASP A 229 -7.24 15.30 -2.66
N THR A 230 -6.73 14.34 -1.90
CA THR A 230 -5.41 13.73 -2.10
C THR A 230 -5.34 12.70 -3.23
N GLY A 231 -6.29 12.75 -4.16
CA GLY A 231 -6.18 12.28 -5.54
C GLY A 231 -6.67 10.84 -5.82
N PRO A 232 -6.96 10.51 -7.09
CA PRO A 232 -7.32 9.17 -7.51
C PRO A 232 -6.10 8.26 -7.37
N GLY A 233 -6.10 7.43 -6.32
CA GLY A 233 -5.00 6.51 -6.01
C GLY A 233 -4.36 6.69 -4.63
N SER A 234 -4.83 7.62 -3.79
CA SER A 234 -4.32 7.78 -2.41
C SER A 234 -2.78 7.91 -2.35
N THR A 235 -2.20 8.58 -3.35
CA THR A 235 -0.80 8.38 -3.76
C THR A 235 0.22 9.15 -2.92
N GLY A 236 -0.22 10.15 -2.16
CA GLY A 236 0.61 10.93 -1.25
C GLY A 236 0.35 10.68 0.24
N LEU A 237 -0.91 10.44 0.65
CA LEU A 237 -1.33 10.46 2.07
C LEU A 237 -0.45 9.60 2.98
N THR A 238 -0.19 8.34 2.64
CA THR A 238 0.56 7.44 3.53
C THR A 238 1.98 7.94 3.80
N PHE A 239 2.59 8.65 2.85
CA PHE A 239 3.96 9.14 2.96
C PHE A 239 4.05 10.61 3.43
N THR A 240 3.01 11.42 3.18
CA THR A 240 2.90 12.80 3.70
C THR A 240 2.59 12.84 5.19
N TRP A 241 1.95 11.80 5.74
CA TRP A 241 1.57 11.70 7.15
C TRP A 241 2.50 10.81 7.97
N LEU A 242 3.73 10.56 7.51
CA LEU A 242 4.71 9.68 8.18
C LEU A 242 5.36 10.29 9.43
N ARG A 243 4.99 11.52 9.84
CA ARG A 243 5.48 12.13 11.09
C ARG A 243 5.35 11.21 12.31
N PRO A 244 4.23 10.51 12.54
CA PRO A 244 4.00 10.05 13.88
C PRO A 244 4.55 8.62 14.08
N MET A 245 4.89 7.85 13.02
CA MET A 245 5.47 6.50 13.11
C MET A 245 6.83 6.39 13.84
N GLY A 246 7.39 7.49 14.36
CA GLY A 246 8.45 7.44 15.37
C GLY A 246 9.79 6.94 14.86
N PHE A 247 10.01 6.92 13.54
CA PHE A 247 11.33 6.67 12.95
C PHE A 247 12.29 7.86 13.08
N VAL A 248 11.99 8.82 13.95
CA VAL A 248 13.00 9.72 14.51
C VAL A 248 13.79 8.91 15.53
N ILE A 249 14.91 8.33 15.11
CA ILE A 249 15.97 7.90 16.02
C ILE A 249 16.21 9.09 16.97
N ARG A 250 15.98 8.89 18.27
CA ARG A 250 16.15 9.97 19.26
C ARG A 250 17.51 10.65 19.02
N PRO A 251 17.58 12.00 19.03
CA PRO A 251 18.83 12.73 18.78
C PRO A 251 19.98 12.31 19.72
N GLU A 252 19.62 11.86 20.91
CA GLU A 252 20.51 11.31 21.95
C GLU A 252 21.18 9.97 21.56
N LEU A 253 20.65 9.20 20.60
CA LEU A 253 21.30 8.03 20.01
C LEU A 253 22.19 8.37 18.80
N GLN A 254 21.97 9.51 18.13
CA GLN A 254 22.84 9.98 17.04
C GLN A 254 24.16 10.57 17.54
N ALA A 255 24.14 11.26 18.69
CA ALA A 255 25.35 11.81 19.31
C ALA A 255 26.36 10.74 19.74
N ALA A 256 25.89 9.51 20.01
CA ALA A 256 26.75 8.38 20.36
C ALA A 256 27.39 7.69 19.14
N ALA A 257 26.82 7.82 17.94
CA ALA A 257 27.29 7.16 16.73
C ALA A 257 28.30 8.00 15.92
N PHE A 258 28.25 9.34 16.05
CA PHE A 258 29.18 10.24 15.37
C PHE A 258 29.59 11.40 16.30
N PRO A 259 30.71 11.28 17.03
CA PRO A 259 31.26 12.39 17.78
C PRO A 259 31.78 13.44 16.80
N THR A 260 31.06 14.56 16.66
CA THR A 260 31.51 15.72 15.89
C THR A 260 32.63 16.43 16.66
N ASN A 261 33.87 16.05 16.40
CA ASN A 261 35.03 16.87 16.70
C ASN A 261 35.26 17.85 15.55
N ILE A 262 34.68 19.05 15.63
CA ILE A 262 35.24 20.23 14.96
C ILE A 262 35.11 21.40 15.95
N GLU A 263 36.08 21.51 16.85
CA GLU A 263 36.61 22.82 17.22
C GLU A 263 37.31 23.40 15.99
N GLN A 264 36.92 24.59 15.54
CA GLN A 264 37.88 25.56 14.99
C GLN A 264 37.30 26.98 14.93
N SER A 265 37.77 27.77 15.90
CA SER A 265 38.16 29.18 15.84
C SER A 265 37.16 30.23 15.32
N SER A 266 36.56 30.94 16.29
CA SER A 266 36.25 32.36 16.16
C SER A 266 37.56 33.18 16.12
N THR A 267 37.83 33.88 15.02
CA THR A 267 38.66 35.09 15.00
C THR A 267 38.31 35.96 13.80
N ARG A 268 37.32 36.84 13.97
CA ARG A 268 37.48 38.30 13.86
C ARG A 268 36.25 39.00 14.44
#